data_AF-A0AA40J9L2-F1
#
_entry.id   AF-A0AA40J9L2-F1
#
_cell.length_a   1.000
_cell.length_b   1.000
_cell.length_c   1.000
_cell.angle_alpha   90.00
_cell.angle_beta   90.00
_cell.angle_gamma   90.00
#
_symmetry.space_group_name_H-M   'P 1'
#
loop_
_entity.id
_entity.type
_entity.pdbx_description
1 polymer ?
#
loop_
_entity_poly.entity_id
_entity_poly.type
_entity_poly.pdbx_seq_one_letter_code
_entity_poly.pdbx_strand_id
1 'polypeptide(L)' 'MTRDDLLAAHRVPPQLLGIVPSNSGGFGTPDTAARVFGRNEIRPLQARFAELNDWLGDEVVRFDDYEIPPAPVAV' A
#
# COMPACT_ATOMS: atom_id res chain seq x y z
N MET A 1 15.32 1.92 18.80
CA MET A 1 14.48 1.61 17.63
C MET A 1 15.24 0.63 16.76
N THR A 2 14.76 -0.59 16.68
CA THR A 2 15.31 -1.68 15.86
C THR A 2 14.75 -1.60 14.43
N ARG A 3 15.33 -2.39 13.52
CA ARG A 3 14.78 -2.58 12.17
C ARG A 3 13.30 -2.98 12.23
N ASP A 4 12.96 -3.89 13.14
CA ASP A 4 11.60 -4.41 13.27
C ASP A 4 10.64 -3.37 13.85
N ASP A 5 11.12 -2.48 14.73
CA ASP A 5 10.33 -1.34 15.23
C ASP A 5 9.98 -0.35 14.11
N LEU A 6 10.91 -0.11 13.17
CA LEU A 6 10.66 0.75 11.99
C LEU A 6 9.66 0.11 11.02
N LEU A 7 9.72 -1.21 10.85
CA LEU A 7 8.78 -1.94 9.98
C LEU A 7 7.37 -1.98 10.55
N ALA A 8 7.23 -2.13 11.88
CA ALA A 8 5.93 -2.06 12.54
C ALA A 8 5.32 -0.65 12.49
N ALA A 9 6.15 0.40 12.58
CA ALA A 9 5.69 1.78 12.66
C ALA A 9 5.02 2.29 11.37
N HIS A 10 5.40 1.78 10.20
CA HIS A 10 4.87 2.25 8.92
C HIS A 10 3.71 1.42 8.36
N ARG A 11 3.34 0.29 9.00
CA ARG A 11 2.28 -0.65 8.55
C ARG A 11 2.37 -1.08 7.07
N VAL A 12 3.49 -0.77 6.41
CA VAL A 12 3.79 -1.14 5.03
C VAL A 12 4.42 -2.54 5.06
N PRO A 13 3.90 -3.49 4.27
CA PRO A 13 4.51 -4.81 4.18
C PRO A 13 5.99 -4.72 3.77
N PRO A 14 6.92 -5.38 4.50
CA PRO A 14 8.36 -5.27 4.25
C PRO A 14 8.78 -5.66 2.83
N GLN A 15 8.08 -6.61 2.20
CA GLN A 15 8.29 -7.00 0.81
C GLN A 15 8.04 -5.86 -0.19
N LEU A 16 7.14 -4.91 0.12
CA LEU A 16 6.91 -3.72 -0.71
C LEU A 16 7.99 -2.66 -0.51
N LEU A 17 8.77 -2.76 0.58
CA LEU A 17 9.93 -1.91 0.87
C LEU A 17 11.23 -2.49 0.30
N GLY A 18 11.17 -3.55 -0.50
CA GLY A 18 12.35 -4.21 -1.07
C GLY A 18 13.16 -5.02 -0.06
N ILE A 19 12.57 -5.36 1.08
CA ILE A 19 13.27 -6.13 2.11
C ILE A 19 13.29 -7.61 1.75
N VAL A 20 14.50 -8.19 1.76
CA VAL A 20 14.71 -9.62 1.57
C VAL A 20 14.42 -10.36 2.88
N PRO A 21 13.60 -11.42 2.86
CA PRO A 21 13.30 -12.21 4.05
C PRO A 21 14.53 -12.97 4.56
N SER A 22 14.71 -13.01 5.88
CA SER A 22 15.79 -13.76 6.55
C SER A 22 15.36 -15.15 7.04
N ASN A 23 14.08 -15.49 6.92
CA ASN A 23 13.51 -16.79 7.30
C ASN A 23 13.15 -17.63 6.06
N SER A 24 13.12 -18.96 6.22
CA SER A 24 12.86 -19.92 5.15
C SER A 24 11.44 -19.87 4.56
N GLY A 25 10.50 -19.13 5.17
CA GLY A 25 9.11 -19.00 4.71
C GLY A 25 8.85 -17.87 3.71
N GLY A 26 9.75 -16.88 3.58
CA GLY A 26 9.55 -15.72 2.71
C GLY A 26 8.35 -14.83 3.09
N PHE A 27 8.02 -13.85 2.25
CA PHE A 27 6.88 -12.92 2.46
C PHE A 27 5.64 -13.24 1.62
N GLY A 28 5.67 -14.29 0.78
CA GLY A 28 4.62 -14.57 -0.19
C GLY A 28 4.71 -13.69 -1.45
N THR A 29 3.60 -13.59 -2.20
CA THR A 29 3.57 -12.86 -3.47
C THR A 29 3.42 -11.34 -3.27
N PRO A 30 4.29 -10.50 -3.86
CA PRO A 30 4.23 -9.05 -3.74
C PRO A 30 2.88 -8.45 -4.17
N ASP A 31 2.27 -8.97 -5.23
CA ASP A 31 0.96 -8.54 -5.73
C ASP A 31 -0.15 -8.69 -4.68
N THR A 32 -0.13 -9.79 -3.92
CA THR A 32 -1.11 -10.00 -2.85
C THR A 32 -0.90 -9.01 -1.72
N ALA A 33 0.36 -8.77 -1.35
CA ALA A 33 0.70 -7.80 -0.32
C ALA A 33 0.28 -6.38 -0.72
N ALA A 34 0.55 -5.99 -1.97
CA ALA A 34 0.14 -4.71 -2.53
C ALA A 34 -1.38 -4.55 -2.54
N ARG A 35 -2.15 -5.58 -2.95
CA ARG A 35 -3.62 -5.54 -2.90
C ARG A 35 -4.15 -5.35 -1.49
N VAL A 36 -3.64 -6.11 -0.53
CA VAL A 36 -4.10 -6.02 0.87
C VAL A 36 -3.73 -4.67 1.48
N PHE A 37 -2.51 -4.19 1.23
CA PHE A 37 -2.05 -2.87 1.69
C PHE A 37 -2.85 -1.73 1.06
N GLY A 38 -3.07 -1.78 -0.26
CA GLY A 38 -3.90 -0.83 -0.98
C GLY A 38 -5.31 -0.73 -0.40
N ARG A 39 -5.95 -1.89 -0.15
CA ARG A 39 -7.30 -1.95 0.44
C ARG A 39 -7.37 -1.42 1.87
N ASN A 40 -6.39 -1.79 2.70
CA ASN A 40 -6.50 -1.59 4.15
C ASN A 40 -5.83 -0.30 4.66
N GLU A 41 -4.85 0.25 3.94
CA GLU A 41 -4.08 1.42 4.38
C GLU A 41 -4.23 2.60 3.40
N ILE A 42 -4.12 2.35 2.09
CA ILE A 42 -4.18 3.43 1.08
C ILE A 42 -5.59 3.95 0.86
N ARG A 43 -6.57 3.07 0.62
CA ARG A 43 -7.96 3.49 0.35
C ARG A 43 -8.60 4.28 1.51
N PRO A 44 -8.42 3.89 2.78
CA PRO A 44 -8.90 4.71 3.90
C PRO A 44 -8.20 6.07 3.98
N LEU A 45 -6.90 6.13 3.71
CA LEU A 45 -6.15 7.38 3.69
C LEU A 45 -6.63 8.31 2.56
N GLN A 46 -6.86 7.78 1.36
CA GLN A 46 -7.46 8.50 0.24
C GLN A 46 -8.84 9.06 0.62
N ALA A 47 -9.68 8.25 1.30
CA ALA A 47 -10.98 8.71 1.77
C ALA A 47 -10.86 9.89 2.75
N ARG A 48 -9.88 9.86 3.66
CA ARG A 48 -9.60 10.99 4.56
C ARG A 48 -9.18 12.25 3.82
N PHE A 49 -8.38 12.13 2.76
CA PHE A 49 -8.02 13.27 1.93
C PHE A 49 -9.19 13.79 1.11
N ALA A 50 -10.10 12.92 0.66
CA ALA A 50 -11.29 13.32 -0.07
C ALA A 50 -12.27 14.16 0.77
N GLU A 51 -12.28 14.01 2.11
CA GLU A 51 -13.05 14.87 3.03
C GLU A 51 -12.69 16.37 2.88
N LEU A 52 -11.52 16.71 2.33
CA LEU A 52 -11.15 18.09 2.04
C LEU A 52 -12.07 18.76 1.01
N ASN A 53 -12.61 17.99 0.06
CA ASN A 53 -13.55 18.52 -0.93
C ASN A 53 -14.82 19.04 -0.24
N ASP A 54 -15.33 18.28 0.74
CA ASP A 54 -16.51 18.67 1.51
C ASP A 54 -16.25 19.94 2.33
N TRP A 55 -15.02 20.09 2.86
CA TRP A 55 -14.63 21.27 3.63
C TRP A 55 -14.50 22.53 2.75
N LEU A 56 -14.05 22.37 1.51
CA LEU A 56 -13.83 23.47 0.57
C LEU A 56 -15.07 23.78 -0.27
N GLY A 57 -16.03 22.86 -0.35
CA GLY A 57 -17.24 22.99 -1.16
C GLY A 57 -16.98 22.84 -2.67
N ASP A 58 -15.83 22.29 -3.06
CA ASP A 58 -15.43 22.08 -4.46
C ASP A 58 -14.58 20.80 -4.58
N GLU A 59 -14.63 20.13 -5.74
CA GLU A 59 -13.85 18.92 -6.00
C GLU A 59 -12.40 19.29 -6.37
N VAL A 60 -11.51 19.30 -5.38
CA VAL A 60 -10.09 19.62 -5.57
C VAL A 60 -9.16 18.40 -5.45
N VAL A 61 -9.62 17.33 -4.79
CA VAL A 61 -8.90 16.06 -4.63
C VAL A 61 -9.72 14.95 -5.27
N ARG A 62 -9.11 14.21 -6.21
CA ARG A 62 -9.68 12.99 -6.78
C ARG A 62 -8.58 11.94 -6.94
N PHE A 63 -8.95 10.68 -6.77
CA PHE A 63 -8.06 9.53 -6.95
C PHE A 63 -8.62 8.62 -8.04
N ASP A 64 -7.74 8.05 -8.84
CA ASP A 64 -8.07 6.94 -9.73
C ASP A 64 -8.19 5.63 -8.94
N ASP A 65 -8.82 4.62 -9.54
CA ASP A 65 -8.91 3.30 -8.94
C ASP A 65 -7.51 2.70 -8.73
N TYR A 66 -7.31 2.09 -7.56
CA TYR A 66 -6.05 1.41 -7.25
C TYR A 66 -6.00 0.06 -7.97
N GLU A 67 -5.31 0.02 -9.10
CA GLU A 67 -5.09 -1.19 -9.88
C GLU A 67 -3.66 -1.71 -9.74
N ILE A 68 -3.52 -3.02 -9.60
CA ILE A 68 -2.24 -3.71 -9.73
C ILE A 68 -2.32 -4.52 -11.02
N PRO A 69 -1.70 -4.04 -12.11
CA PRO A 69 -1.72 -4.79 -13.36
C PRO A 69 -1.04 -6.15 -13.14
N PRO A 70 -1.53 -7.21 -13.81
CA PRO A 70 -0.89 -8.51 -13.74
C PRO A 70 0.57 -8.38 -14.23
N ALA A 71 1.46 -9.17 -13.62
CA ALA A 71 2.85 -9.23 -14.06
C ALA A 71 2.90 -9.48 -15.59
N PRO A 72 3.79 -8.79 -16.33
CA PRO A 72 3.91 -8.99 -17.76
C PRO A 72 4.17 -10.47 -18.05
N VAL A 73 3.34 -11.07 -18.91
CA VAL A 73 3.64 -12.41 -19.44
C VAL A 73 4.84 -12.24 -20.35
N ALA A 74 5.98 -12.84 -20.00
CA ALA A 74 7.13 -12.89 -20.88
C ALA A 74 6.74 -13.65 -22.16
N VAL A 75 6.77 -12.96 -23.29
CA VAL A 75 6.52 -13.51 -24.63
C VAL A 75 7.82 -14.06 -25.21
#